data_AF-A0A2J4G730-F1
#
_entry.id   AF-A0A2J4G730-F1
#
_cell.length_a   1.000
_cell.length_b   1.000
_cell.length_c   1.000
_cell.angle_alpha   90.00
_cell.angle_beta   90.00
_cell.angle_gamma   90.00
#
_symmetry.space_group_name_H-M   'P 1'
#
loop_
_entity.id
_entity.type
_entity.pdbx_description
1 polymer ?
#
loop_
_entity_poly.entity_id
_entity_poly.type
_entity_poly.pdbx_seq_one_letter_code
_entity_poly.pdbx_strand_id
1 'polypeptide(L)'
;MDLQHEWFYSDSRAFAGKVERVGNEHWLVKGLAELGDTYPWYNVWISGGKYRCDCFSSAYGYVRKARICSHIATVMLHRRQLRLSV
;
A
#
# COMPACT_ATOMS: atom_id res chain seq x y z
N MET A 1 -22.15 10.52 1.43
CA MET A 1 -21.14 10.16 2.43
C MET A 1 -20.39 8.96 1.88
N ASP A 2 -19.20 9.19 1.34
CA ASP A 2 -18.40 8.18 0.63
C ASP A 2 -17.79 7.18 1.63
N LEU A 3 -18.37 5.99 1.70
CA LEU A 3 -17.84 4.83 2.43
C LEU A 3 -16.45 4.38 1.93
N GLN A 4 -15.84 5.06 0.95
CA GLN A 4 -14.52 4.71 0.41
C GLN A 4 -13.35 5.31 1.19
N HIS A 5 -13.54 6.24 2.13
CA HIS A 5 -12.40 6.92 2.80
C HIS A 5 -12.06 6.40 4.19
N GLU A 6 -13.03 5.91 4.97
CA GLU A 6 -12.78 5.45 6.34
C GLU A 6 -12.03 4.10 6.41
N TRP A 7 -12.32 3.14 5.51
CA TRP A 7 -11.62 1.84 5.52
C TRP A 7 -10.15 1.93 5.15
N PHE A 8 -9.78 2.88 4.28
CA PHE A 8 -8.41 3.02 3.79
C PHE A 8 -7.39 3.29 4.89
N TYR A 9 -7.78 4.03 5.93
CA TYR A 9 -6.85 4.48 6.96
C TYR A 9 -6.83 3.54 8.18
N SER A 10 -7.98 3.00 8.56
CA SER A 10 -8.11 2.07 9.70
C SER A 10 -7.26 0.82 9.50
N ASP A 11 -7.31 0.26 8.30
CA ASP A 11 -6.72 -1.04 8.01
C ASP A 11 -5.21 -0.96 7.75
N SER A 12 -4.73 0.17 7.21
CA SER A 12 -3.30 0.41 6.98
C SER A 12 -2.42 0.26 8.22
N ARG A 13 -2.97 0.49 9.43
CA ARG A 13 -2.28 0.24 10.70
C ARG A 13 -2.15 -1.26 11.02
N ALA A 14 -3.18 -2.05 10.73
CA ALA A 14 -3.13 -3.50 10.90
C ALA A 14 -2.11 -4.16 9.95
N PHE A 15 -1.83 -3.50 8.83
CA PHE A 15 -0.85 -3.95 7.86
C PHE A 15 0.60 -3.60 8.17
N ALA A 16 0.90 -2.72 9.12
CA ALA A 16 2.29 -2.29 9.37
C ALA A 16 3.23 -3.46 9.73
N GLY A 17 2.72 -4.55 10.32
CA GLY A 17 3.44 -5.80 10.60
C GLY A 17 3.43 -6.82 9.46
N LYS A 18 2.80 -6.50 8.33
CA LYS A 18 2.69 -7.33 7.12
C LYS A 18 3.38 -6.67 5.91
N VAL A 19 4.29 -5.73 6.18
CA VAL A 19 5.18 -5.08 5.21
C VAL A 19 6.57 -5.66 5.36
N GLU A 20 7.13 -6.16 4.27
CA GLU A 20 8.50 -6.65 4.21
C GLU A 20 9.32 -5.78 3.26
N ARG A 21 10.47 -5.26 3.73
CA ARG A 21 11.37 -4.51 2.86
C ARG A 21 12.27 -5.49 2.12
N VAL A 22 12.11 -5.57 0.81
CA VAL A 22 12.89 -6.48 -0.07
C VAL A 22 14.00 -5.76 -0.84
N GLY A 23 14.07 -4.43 -0.75
CA GLY A 23 15.13 -3.64 -1.38
C GLY A 23 15.19 -2.20 -0.84
N ASN A 24 16.10 -1.39 -1.40
CA ASN A 24 16.34 -0.05 -0.87
C ASN A 24 15.09 0.84 -0.89
N GLU A 25 14.28 0.72 -1.93
CA GLU A 25 13.02 1.44 -2.08
C GLU A 25 11.90 0.52 -2.59
N HIS A 26 11.89 -0.72 -2.11
CA HIS A 26 10.94 -1.74 -2.53
C HIS A 26 10.48 -2.56 -1.33
N TRP A 27 9.16 -2.70 -1.23
CA TRP A 27 8.46 -3.43 -0.20
C TRP A 27 7.46 -4.41 -0.80
N LEU A 28 7.29 -5.54 -0.14
CA LEU A 28 6.16 -6.42 -0.31
C LEU A 28 5.12 -6.10 0.75
N VAL A 29 3.86 -5.98 0.33
CA VAL A 29 2.72 -5.74 1.20
C VAL A 29 1.77 -6.91 1.04
N LYS A 30 1.40 -7.55 2.16
CA LYS A 30 0.42 -8.64 2.13
C LYS A 30 -0.93 -8.11 1.65
N GLY A 31 -1.55 -8.80 0.70
CA GLY A 31 -2.92 -8.55 0.28
C GLY A 31 -3.95 -9.16 1.23
N LEU A 32 -5.15 -8.60 1.27
CA LEU A 32 -6.30 -9.17 1.99
C LEU A 32 -7.44 -9.48 1.04
N ALA A 33 -7.68 -10.76 0.80
CA ALA A 33 -8.80 -11.24 -0.01
C ALA A 33 -10.15 -10.71 0.51
N GLU A 34 -10.29 -10.55 1.83
CA GLU A 34 -11.47 -9.96 2.48
C GLU A 34 -11.79 -8.53 2.03
N LEU A 35 -10.80 -7.82 1.48
CA LEU A 35 -10.91 -6.44 1.00
C LEU A 35 -10.88 -6.33 -0.52
N GLY A 36 -11.00 -7.47 -1.20
CA GLY A 36 -11.02 -7.53 -2.66
C GLY A 36 -9.64 -7.59 -3.31
N ASP A 37 -8.57 -7.79 -2.53
CA ASP A 37 -7.25 -8.05 -3.11
C ASP A 37 -7.24 -9.42 -3.79
N THR A 38 -6.89 -9.42 -5.07
CA THR A 38 -6.77 -10.62 -5.90
C THR A 38 -5.50 -11.41 -5.56
N TYR A 39 -4.42 -10.71 -5.17
CA TYR A 39 -3.12 -11.32 -4.95
C TYR A 39 -2.76 -11.33 -3.46
N PRO A 40 -2.08 -12.39 -2.97
CA PRO A 40 -1.66 -12.46 -1.57
C PRO A 40 -0.54 -11.48 -1.23
N TRP A 41 0.14 -10.93 -2.23
CA TRP A 41 1.25 -9.99 -2.09
C TRP A 41 1.22 -8.98 -3.21
N TYR A 42 1.56 -7.73 -2.88
CA TYR A 42 1.70 -6.62 -3.80
C TYR A 42 3.07 -5.98 -3.65
N ASN A 43 3.67 -5.65 -4.79
CA ASN A 43 4.91 -4.90 -4.83
C ASN A 43 4.58 -3.40 -4.71
N VAL A 44 5.28 -2.74 -3.79
CA VAL A 44 5.28 -1.30 -3.67
C VAL A 44 6.72 -0.81 -3.78
N TRP A 45 7.00 0.10 -4.71
CA TRP A 45 8.34 0.62 -4.90
C TRP A 45 8.34 2.11 -5.23
N ILE A 46 9.49 2.75 -5.09
CA ILE A 46 9.68 4.13 -5.52
C ILE A 46 10.38 4.12 -6.87
N SER A 47 9.86 4.93 -7.80
CA SER A 47 10.45 5.12 -9.11
C SER A 47 10.28 6.57 -9.53
N GLY A 48 11.40 7.28 -9.74
CA GLY A 48 11.39 8.71 -10.03
C GLY A 48 10.79 9.56 -8.90
N GLY A 49 11.07 9.19 -7.64
CA GLY A 49 10.55 9.88 -6.46
C GLY A 49 9.05 9.69 -6.19
N LYS A 50 8.37 8.82 -6.95
CA LYS A 50 6.95 8.53 -6.78
C LYS A 50 6.74 7.07 -6.36
N TYR A 51 5.81 6.86 -5.43
CA TYR A 51 5.36 5.52 -5.08
C TYR A 51 4.59 4.89 -6.24
N ARG A 52 4.83 3.60 -6.45
CA ARG A 52 4.14 2.75 -7.41
C ARG A 52 3.70 1.48 -6.71
N CYS A 53 2.60 0.91 -7.18
CA CYS A 53 2.13 -0.39 -6.76
C CYS A 53 1.64 -1.18 -7.97
N ASP A 54 1.90 -2.48 -7.99
CA ASP A 54 1.43 -3.40 -9.03
C ASP A 54 -0.08 -3.65 -8.97
N CYS A 55 -0.75 -3.30 -7.87
CA CYS A 55 -2.22 -3.35 -7.75
C CYS A 55 -2.94 -2.47 -8.79
N PHE A 56 -2.27 -1.42 -9.27
CA PHE A 56 -2.84 -0.55 -10.30
C PHE A 56 -2.95 -1.25 -11.65
N SER A 57 -2.14 -2.28 -11.90
CA SER A 57 -2.13 -3.03 -13.15
C SER A 57 -3.34 -3.97 -13.26
N SER A 58 -3.84 -4.48 -12.14
CA SER A 58 -4.84 -5.55 -12.09
C SER A 58 -6.24 -5.08 -11.69
N ALA A 59 -6.38 -4.20 -10.69
CA ALA A 59 -7.69 -3.87 -10.10
C ALA A 59 -8.23 -2.48 -10.48
N TYR A 60 -7.37 -1.54 -10.88
CA TYR A 60 -7.73 -0.11 -10.95
C TYR A 60 -7.15 0.62 -12.18
N GLY A 61 -6.69 -0.11 -13.20
CA GLY A 61 -5.90 0.40 -14.33
C GLY A 61 -6.54 1.50 -15.17
N TYR A 62 -7.84 1.78 -15.00
CA TYR A 62 -8.56 2.77 -15.80
C TYR A 62 -9.07 3.99 -15.03
N VAL A 63 -9.11 3.99 -13.69
CA VAL A 63 -9.97 4.98 -12.99
C VAL A 63 -9.23 6.18 -12.39
N ARG A 64 -8.03 6.06 -11.80
CA ARG A 64 -7.40 7.24 -11.13
C ARG A 64 -5.86 7.20 -11.13
N LYS A 65 -5.26 7.88 -12.10
CA LYS A 65 -3.80 8.08 -12.30
C LYS A 65 -3.06 8.85 -11.17
N ALA A 66 -3.75 9.20 -10.08
CA ALA A 66 -3.24 10.10 -9.04
C ALA A 66 -3.70 9.75 -7.61
N ARG A 67 -3.92 8.47 -7.28
CA ARG A 67 -4.31 8.07 -5.91
C ARG A 67 -3.34 7.11 -5.25
N ILE A 68 -3.13 7.34 -3.96
CA ILE A 68 -2.48 6.43 -3.02
C ILE A 68 -3.43 5.25 -2.80
N CYS A 69 -3.02 4.01 -3.11
CA CYS A 69 -3.75 2.82 -2.71
C CYS A 69 -3.48 2.48 -1.24
N SER A 70 -4.28 1.59 -0.65
CA SER A 70 -4.07 1.10 0.73
C SER A 70 -2.67 0.50 0.89
N HIS A 71 -2.15 -0.22 -0.12
CA HIS A 71 -0.79 -0.78 -0.08
C HIS A 71 0.31 0.30 0.00
N ILE A 72 0.18 1.38 -0.80
CA ILE A 72 1.10 2.53 -0.72
C ILE A 72 0.95 3.25 0.62
N ALA A 73 -0.28 3.49 1.09
CA ALA A 73 -0.53 4.13 2.37
C ALA A 73 0.12 3.36 3.52
N THR A 74 -0.01 2.03 3.52
CA THR A 74 0.63 1.13 4.46
C THR A 74 2.16 1.29 4.44
N VAL A 75 2.79 1.32 3.27
CA VAL A 75 4.26 1.54 3.18
C VAL A 75 4.65 2.92 3.71
N MET A 76 3.89 3.96 3.37
CA MET A 76 4.15 5.31 3.88
C MET A 76 4.08 5.36 5.41
N LEU A 77 3.09 4.71 6.00
CA LEU A 77 2.94 4.62 7.46
C LEU A 77 4.04 3.78 8.11
N HIS A 78 4.37 2.61 7.54
CA HIS A 78 5.45 1.75 8.02
C HIS A 78 6.79 2.51 8.03
N ARG A 79 7.12 3.23 6.95
CA ARG A 79 8.32 4.08 6.87
C ARG A 79 8.30 5.20 7.92
N ARG A 80 7.14 5.81 8.18
CA ARG A 80 6.99 6.85 9.20
C ARG A 80 7.18 6.28 10.60
N GLN A 81 6.61 5.11 10.90
CA GLN A 81 6.75 4.44 12.19
C GLN A 81 8.21 4.07 12.46
N LEU A 82 8.91 3.47 11.49
CA LEU A 82 10.34 3.17 11.59
C LEU A 82 11.20 4.42 11.86
N ARG A 83 10.82 5.58 11.30
CA ARG A 83 11.52 6.85 11.56
C ARG A 83 11.27 7.39 12.97
N LEU A 84 10.09 7.13 13.54
CA LEU A 84 9.70 7.63 14.86
C LEU A 84 10.11 6.69 16.01
N SER A 85 10.49 5.45 15.71
CA SER A 85 11.02 4.47 16.67
C SER A 85 12.53 4.56 16.88
N VAL A 86 13.17 5.61 16.35
CA VAL A 86 14.59 5.97 16.52
C VAL A 86 14.65 7.25 17.34
#